data_AF-A0A957T954-F1
#
_entry.id   AF-A0A957T954-F1
#
_cell.length_a   1.000
_cell.length_b   1.000
_cell.length_c   1.000
_cell.angle_alpha   90.00
_cell.angle_beta   90.00
_cell.angle_gamma   90.00
#
_symmetry.space_group_name_H-M   'P 1'
#
loop_
_entity.id
_entity.type
_entity.pdbx_description
1 polymer ?
#
loop_
_entity_poly.entity_id
_entity_poly.type
_entity_poly.pdbx_seq_one_letter_code
_entity_poly.pdbx_strand_id
1 'polypeptide(L)'
;MESPYPMLSVEDALALVLAKADPLPTVKADLSAALGAVLAEPVFAREPLPPFAASVKDGYAVVAADGPGVYPVVAEVTAGRMANFELTPGSVAYITTGAPMPP
;
A
#
# COMPACT_ATOMS: atom_id res chain seq x y z
N MET A 1 -22.99 3.16 58.41
CA MET A 1 -23.21 4.24 57.43
C MET A 1 -23.39 3.57 56.09
N GLU A 2 -24.57 3.67 55.50
CA GLU A 2 -24.83 3.15 54.16
C GLU A 2 -24.62 4.26 53.13
N SER A 3 -24.20 3.87 51.93
CA SER A 3 -24.02 4.78 50.80
C SER A 3 -25.37 5.36 50.37
N PRO A 4 -25.48 6.67 50.08
CA PRO A 4 -26.70 7.26 49.53
C PRO A 4 -26.93 6.90 48.05
N TYR A 5 -25.98 6.22 47.39
CA TYR A 5 -26.10 5.76 46.01
C TYR A 5 -26.41 4.26 45.95
N PRO A 6 -27.40 3.83 45.15
CA PRO A 6 -27.75 2.43 45.01
C PRO A 6 -26.62 1.65 44.32
N MET A 7 -26.45 0.38 44.69
CA MET A 7 -25.54 -0.51 43.96
C MET A 7 -26.07 -0.75 42.54
N LEU A 8 -25.17 -0.69 41.57
CA LEU A 8 -25.44 -1.01 40.18
C LEU A 8 -24.79 -2.33 39.82
N SER A 9 -25.37 -3.05 38.86
CA SER A 9 -24.65 -4.12 38.18
C SER A 9 -23.47 -3.55 37.40
N VAL A 10 -22.50 -4.40 37.06
CA VAL A 10 -21.34 -3.98 36.25
C VAL A 10 -21.81 -3.53 34.86
N GLU A 11 -22.81 -4.22 34.31
CA GLU A 11 -23.41 -3.92 33.01
C GLU A 11 -24.09 -2.55 33.01
N ASP A 12 -24.89 -2.23 34.04
CA ASP A 12 -25.55 -0.94 34.17
C ASP A 12 -24.54 0.19 34.35
N ALA A 13 -23.50 -0.04 35.16
CA ALA A 13 -22.44 0.93 35.37
C ALA A 13 -21.67 1.22 34.07
N LEU A 14 -21.32 0.20 33.29
CA LEU A 14 -20.64 0.36 32.00
C LEU A 14 -21.52 1.11 31.00
N ALA A 15 -22.80 0.74 30.90
CA ALA A 15 -23.75 1.40 30.00
C ALA A 15 -23.89 2.90 30.33
N LEU A 16 -23.98 3.25 31.63
CA LEU A 16 -24.03 4.64 32.07
C LEU A 16 -22.76 5.42 31.73
N VAL A 17 -21.58 4.82 31.90
CA VAL A 17 -20.31 5.46 31.55
C VAL A 17 -20.23 5.74 30.05
N LEU A 18 -20.53 4.73 29.22
CA LEU A 18 -20.48 4.88 27.76
C LEU A 18 -21.55 5.86 27.24
N ALA A 19 -22.73 5.90 27.86
CA ALA A 19 -23.80 6.84 27.51
C ALA A 19 -23.50 8.30 27.89
N LYS A 20 -22.51 8.52 28.78
CA LYS A 20 -22.06 9.86 29.20
C LYS A 20 -20.77 10.31 28.53
N ALA A 21 -20.06 9.40 27.86
CA ALA A 21 -18.83 9.70 27.16
C ALA A 21 -19.14 10.08 25.71
N ASP A 22 -18.86 11.33 25.35
CA ASP A 22 -18.95 11.78 23.97
C ASP A 22 -17.61 11.60 23.25
N PRO A 23 -17.60 11.20 21.97
CA PRO A 23 -16.39 11.23 21.15
C PRO A 23 -15.80 12.63 21.10
N LEU A 24 -14.46 12.72 21.17
CA LEU A 24 -13.77 14.00 21.02
C LEU A 24 -13.91 14.53 19.58
N PRO A 25 -13.83 15.86 19.38
CA PRO A 25 -13.78 16.43 18.04
C PRO A 25 -12.62 15.87 17.21
N THR A 26 -12.85 15.73 15.91
CA THR A 26 -11.83 15.28 14.96
C THR A 26 -10.74 16.33 14.82
N VAL A 27 -9.48 15.89 14.74
CA VAL A 27 -8.32 16.77 14.53
C VAL A 27 -7.51 16.30 13.33
N LYS A 28 -6.86 17.24 12.65
CA LYS A 28 -5.79 16.90 11.71
C LYS A 28 -4.51 16.64 12.51
N ALA A 29 -3.85 15.55 12.20
CA ALA A 29 -2.59 15.18 12.82
C ALA A 29 -1.56 14.83 11.74
N ASP A 30 -0.29 15.11 12.02
CA ASP A 30 0.81 14.58 11.22
C ASP A 30 0.90 13.06 11.36
N LEU A 31 1.36 12.39 10.31
CA LEU A 31 1.45 10.93 10.29
C LEU A 31 2.29 10.37 11.45
N SER A 32 3.34 11.08 11.86
CA SER A 32 4.22 10.71 12.98
C SER A 32 3.51 10.74 14.34
N ALA A 33 2.43 11.51 14.48
CA ALA A 33 1.63 11.63 15.69
C ALA A 33 0.31 10.85 15.62
N ALA A 34 0.00 10.20 14.49
CA ALA A 34 -1.26 9.51 14.28
C ALA A 34 -1.33 8.11 14.92
N LEU A 35 -0.20 7.56 15.40
CA LEU A 35 -0.17 6.23 16.02
C LEU A 35 -1.07 6.20 17.27
N GLY A 36 -2.05 5.30 17.27
CA GLY A 36 -3.03 5.15 18.35
C GLY A 36 -4.29 6.00 18.18
N ALA A 37 -4.35 6.88 17.17
CA ALA A 37 -5.58 7.57 16.80
C ALA A 37 -6.55 6.64 16.05
N VAL A 38 -7.83 7.02 16.06
CA VAL A 38 -8.87 6.40 15.24
C VAL A 38 -9.12 7.29 14.03
N LEU A 39 -9.17 6.72 12.82
CA LEU A 39 -9.47 7.47 11.60
C LEU A 39 -10.87 8.08 11.69
N ALA A 40 -10.95 9.38 11.43
CA ALA A 40 -12.20 10.12 11.39
C ALA A 40 -12.95 9.98 10.06
N GLU A 41 -12.26 9.57 8.99
CA GLU A 41 -12.81 9.42 7.65
C GLU A 41 -12.10 8.29 6.86
N PRO A 42 -12.73 7.73 5.81
CA PRO A 42 -12.08 6.76 4.93
C PRO A 42 -10.89 7.36 4.17
N VAL A 43 -9.87 6.56 3.92
CA VAL A 43 -8.68 6.95 3.14
C VAL A 43 -8.64 6.15 1.84
N PHE A 44 -8.52 6.84 0.70
CA PHE A 44 -8.46 6.23 -0.62
C PHE A 44 -7.10 6.48 -1.28
N ALA A 45 -6.59 5.47 -1.99
CA ALA A 45 -5.39 5.65 -2.82
C ALA A 45 -5.70 6.58 -3.99
N ARG A 46 -4.81 7.55 -4.23
CA ARG A 46 -4.93 8.49 -5.35
C ARG A 46 -4.36 7.93 -6.66
N GLU A 47 -3.45 6.97 -6.55
CA GLU A 47 -2.69 6.39 -7.65
C GLU A 47 -2.49 4.89 -7.41
N PRO A 48 -2.34 4.08 -8.48
CA PRO A 48 -1.98 2.68 -8.34
C PRO A 48 -0.55 2.50 -7.82
N LEU A 49 -0.31 1.39 -7.14
CA LEU A 49 1.02 0.99 -6.66
C LEU A 49 1.29 -0.47 -7.04
N PRO A 50 2.24 -0.76 -7.94
CA PRO A 50 3.07 0.20 -8.68
C PRO A 50 2.28 1.02 -9.72
N PRO A 51 2.73 2.24 -10.07
CA PRO A 51 2.05 3.06 -11.08
C PRO A 51 2.29 2.60 -12.53
N PHE A 52 3.10 1.56 -12.72
CA PHE A 52 3.43 0.92 -14.00
C PHE A 52 3.60 -0.59 -13.79
N ALA A 53 3.63 -1.37 -14.87
CA ALA A 53 3.98 -2.78 -14.78
C ALA A 53 5.44 -2.91 -14.33
N ALA A 54 5.67 -3.34 -13.10
CA ALA A 54 7.02 -3.43 -12.52
C ALA A 54 7.52 -4.89 -12.55
N SER A 55 8.81 -5.08 -12.82
CA SER A 55 9.42 -6.39 -12.68
C SER A 55 9.46 -6.81 -11.21
N VAL A 56 9.06 -8.06 -10.94
CA VAL A 56 9.14 -8.67 -9.60
C VAL A 56 10.53 -9.28 -9.35
N LYS A 57 11.39 -9.33 -10.38
CA LYS A 57 12.67 -10.05 -10.36
C LYS A 57 13.77 -9.25 -11.04
N ASP A 58 15.00 -9.59 -10.68
CA ASP A 58 16.15 -9.32 -11.53
C ASP A 58 16.22 -10.41 -12.61
N GLY A 59 16.40 -10.02 -13.87
CA GLY A 59 16.42 -10.95 -14.99
C GLY A 59 16.31 -10.25 -16.33
N TYR A 60 15.51 -10.81 -17.24
CA TYR A 60 15.30 -10.26 -18.57
C TYR A 60 13.82 -10.08 -18.85
N ALA A 61 13.44 -8.92 -19.37
CA ALA A 61 12.18 -8.74 -20.07
C ALA A 61 12.25 -9.50 -21.39
N VAL A 62 11.25 -10.36 -21.61
CA VAL A 62 11.18 -11.26 -22.77
C VAL A 62 9.80 -11.17 -23.42
N VAL A 63 9.73 -11.44 -24.71
CA VAL A 63 8.46 -11.73 -25.38
C VAL A 63 8.16 -13.23 -25.18
N ALA A 64 7.16 -13.56 -24.38
CA ALA A 64 6.89 -14.94 -23.99
C ALA A 64 6.65 -15.90 -25.19
N ALA A 65 6.14 -15.37 -26.30
CA ALA A 65 5.89 -16.14 -27.52
C ALA A 65 7.17 -16.60 -28.25
N ASP A 66 8.33 -15.98 -27.99
CA ASP A 66 9.60 -16.37 -28.62
C ASP A 66 10.11 -17.73 -28.10
N GLY A 67 9.72 -18.11 -26.88
CA GLY A 67 10.14 -19.36 -26.25
C GLY A 67 11.60 -19.38 -25.79
N PRO A 68 12.16 -20.57 -25.50
CA PRO A 68 13.56 -20.72 -25.13
C PRO A 68 14.49 -20.53 -26.34
N GLY A 69 15.59 -19.79 -26.16
CA GLY A 69 16.54 -19.52 -27.22
C GLY A 69 17.71 -18.64 -26.78
N VAL A 70 18.55 -18.27 -27.74
CA VAL A 70 19.63 -17.30 -27.57
C VAL A 70 19.20 -16.00 -28.21
N TYR A 71 19.10 -14.94 -27.41
CA TYR A 71 18.62 -13.63 -27.85
C TYR A 71 19.66 -12.53 -27.55
N PRO A 72 19.78 -11.51 -28.41
CA PRO A 72 20.56 -10.32 -28.10
C PRO A 72 19.93 -9.53 -26.96
N VAL A 73 20.76 -9.10 -26.01
CA VAL A 73 20.36 -8.14 -24.98
C VAL A 73 20.50 -6.74 -25.56
N VAL A 74 19.38 -6.06 -25.78
CA VAL A 74 19.35 -4.78 -26.51
C VAL A 74 19.33 -3.56 -25.60
N ALA A 75 18.95 -3.73 -24.33
CA ALA A 75 18.83 -2.64 -23.37
C ALA A 75 18.93 -3.14 -21.92
N GLU A 76 19.07 -2.18 -21.01
CA GLU A 76 19.02 -2.36 -19.56
C GLU A 76 18.03 -1.35 -18.95
N VAL A 77 17.13 -1.83 -18.10
CA VAL A 77 16.16 -1.01 -17.34
C VAL A 77 16.32 -1.28 -15.85
N THR A 78 16.70 -0.24 -15.11
CA THR A 78 16.86 -0.28 -13.66
C THR A 78 15.76 0.51 -12.95
N ALA A 79 15.53 0.18 -11.68
CA ALA A 79 14.53 0.88 -10.86
C ALA A 79 14.77 2.40 -10.86
N GLY A 80 13.69 3.17 -10.99
CA GLY A 80 13.74 4.64 -11.03
C GLY A 80 14.00 5.24 -12.42
N ARG A 81 14.18 4.42 -13.47
CA ARG A 81 14.28 4.88 -14.87
C ARG A 81 13.14 4.31 -15.70
N MET A 82 12.48 5.16 -16.49
CA MET A 82 11.47 4.72 -17.45
C MET A 82 12.13 4.08 -18.66
N ALA A 83 11.57 2.94 -19.12
CA ALA A 83 11.95 2.37 -20.40
C ALA A 83 11.56 3.33 -21.54
N ASN A 84 12.51 3.67 -22.41
CA ASN A 84 12.33 4.55 -23.56
C ASN A 84 12.50 3.82 -24.89
N PHE A 85 12.32 2.51 -24.89
CA PHE A 85 12.38 1.63 -26.05
C PHE A 85 11.23 0.62 -25.98
N GLU A 86 10.91 0.04 -27.12
CA GLU A 86 9.95 -1.04 -27.26
C GLU A 86 10.70 -2.36 -27.40
N LEU A 87 10.24 -3.39 -26.68
CA LEU A 87 10.86 -4.71 -26.78
C LEU A 87 10.26 -5.48 -27.95
N THR A 88 11.11 -5.81 -28.93
CA THR A 88 10.66 -6.52 -30.15
C THR A 88 10.92 -8.02 -30.06
N PRO A 89 10.09 -8.87 -30.70
CA PRO A 89 10.33 -10.31 -30.79
C PRO A 89 11.73 -10.63 -31.33
N GLY A 90 12.38 -11.63 -30.74
CA GLY A 90 13.76 -12.00 -31.04
C GLY A 90 14.81 -11.18 -30.28
N SER A 91 14.42 -10.38 -29.28
CA SER A 91 15.34 -9.62 -28.41
C SER A 91 14.89 -9.64 -26.95
N VAL A 92 15.83 -9.33 -26.04
CA VAL A 92 15.55 -9.23 -24.59
C VAL A 92 16.18 -7.97 -24.00
N ALA A 93 15.63 -7.48 -22.89
CA ALA A 93 16.24 -6.39 -22.12
C ALA A 93 16.55 -6.84 -20.70
N TYR A 94 17.75 -6.53 -20.20
CA TYR A 94 18.06 -6.76 -18.78
C TYR A 94 17.19 -5.85 -17.92
N ILE A 95 16.59 -6.41 -16.85
CA ILE A 95 15.67 -5.69 -15.98
C ILE A 95 15.92 -6.03 -14.51
N THR A 96 15.87 -5.04 -13.63
CA THR A 96 15.96 -5.24 -12.18
C THR A 96 14.58 -5.20 -11.52
N THR A 97 14.51 -5.71 -10.30
CA THR A 97 13.32 -5.67 -9.44
C THR A 97 12.85 -4.22 -9.26
N GLY A 98 11.55 -3.99 -9.44
CA GLY A 98 10.92 -2.67 -9.35
C GLY A 98 11.10 -1.78 -10.59
N ALA A 99 11.87 -2.22 -11.59
CA ALA A 99 12.00 -1.47 -12.84
C ALA A 99 10.73 -1.62 -13.72
N PRO A 100 10.37 -0.59 -14.50
CA PRO A 100 9.23 -0.66 -15.41
C PRO A 100 9.49 -1.64 -16.56
N MET A 101 8.48 -2.44 -16.88
CA MET A 101 8.48 -3.30 -18.05
C MET A 101 8.44 -2.44 -19.33
N PRO A 102 9.32 -2.70 -20.32
CA PRO A 102 9.20 -2.09 -21.62
C PRO A 102 7.88 -2.53 -22.29
N PRO A 103 7.23 -1.66 -23.07
CA PRO A 103 6.11 -2.03 -23.91
C PRO A 103 6.51 -3.07 -24.97
#